data_AF-A0A847QPA2-F1
#
_entry.id   AF-A0A847QPA2-F1
#
_cell.length_a   1.000
_cell.length_b   1.000
_cell.length_c   1.000
_cell.angle_alpha   90.00
_cell.angle_beta   90.00
_cell.angle_gamma   90.00
#
_symmetry.space_group_name_H-M   'P 1'
#
loop_
_entity.id
_entity.type
_entity.pdbx_description
1 polymer ?
#
loop_
_entity_poly.entity_id
_entity_poly.type
_entity_poly.pdbx_seq_one_letter_code
_entity_poly.pdbx_strand_id
1 'polypeptide(L)'
;MNPINILLLLIYGFAMITMGIFALNQKDSKIVNVSIIKSLKYLGLFGITHGLSEWISMILQLKLFVAYELYISNFNLILKAASFAFLLHFGLDILMLRDRYRKFILKIPTVAFILFLVGYFYFNIKCGCDYNLNNPMYTTITMRYLLGFFSCMITAVGLYKNASLS
;
A
#
# COMPACT_ATOMS: atom_id res chain seq x y z
N MET A 1 7.27 -23.90 11.16
CA MET A 1 6.80 -22.89 10.19
C MET A 1 6.10 -23.59 9.05
N ASN A 2 4.94 -23.10 8.58
CA ASN A 2 4.17 -23.81 7.57
C ASN A 2 4.74 -23.49 6.19
N PRO A 3 5.30 -24.45 5.42
CA PRO A 3 5.93 -24.19 4.12
C PRO A 3 4.98 -23.53 3.12
N ILE A 4 3.68 -23.80 3.27
CA ILE A 4 2.61 -23.19 2.48
C ILE A 4 2.58 -21.67 2.65
N ASN A 5 2.78 -21.13 3.86
CA ASN A 5 2.75 -19.68 4.10
C ASN A 5 3.89 -18.96 3.39
N ILE A 6 5.08 -19.57 3.36
CA ILE A 6 6.25 -19.04 2.67
C ILE A 6 5.98 -18.97 1.17
N LEU A 7 5.45 -20.06 0.62
CA LEU A 7 5.13 -20.16 -0.79
C LEU A 7 4.04 -19.15 -1.19
N LEU A 8 3.03 -18.95 -0.33
CA LEU A 8 2.01 -17.91 -0.52
C LEU A 8 2.63 -16.51 -0.55
N LEU A 9 3.49 -16.16 0.42
CA LEU A 9 4.14 -14.84 0.47
C LEU A 9 5.05 -14.61 -0.74
N LEU A 10 5.75 -15.65 -1.19
CA LEU A 10 6.63 -15.59 -2.35
C LEU A 10 5.82 -15.31 -3.63
N ILE A 11 4.81 -16.14 -3.91
CA ILE A 11 3.97 -16.04 -5.11
C ILE A 11 3.17 -14.73 -5.09
N TYR A 12 2.59 -14.37 -3.94
CA TYR A 12 1.82 -13.15 -3.80
C TYR A 12 2.69 -11.91 -4.01
N GLY A 13 3.88 -11.86 -3.40
CA GLY A 13 4.83 -10.78 -3.63
C GLY A 13 5.27 -10.68 -5.10
N PHE A 14 5.51 -11.81 -5.75
CA PHE A 14 5.88 -11.86 -7.16
C PHE A 14 4.75 -11.38 -8.08
N ALA A 15 3.51 -11.81 -7.83
CA ALA A 15 2.34 -11.38 -8.58
C ALA A 15 2.14 -9.86 -8.48
N MET A 16 2.30 -9.30 -7.27
CA MET A 16 2.17 -7.86 -7.02
C MET A 16 3.27 -7.05 -7.71
N ILE A 17 4.53 -7.52 -7.66
CA ILE A 17 5.65 -6.84 -8.33
C ILE A 17 5.48 -6.88 -9.84
N THR A 18 5.14 -8.03 -10.42
CA THR A 18 4.96 -8.15 -11.87
C THR A 18 3.81 -7.27 -12.36
N MET A 19 2.65 -7.33 -11.70
CA MET A 19 1.54 -6.41 -11.95
C MET A 19 1.97 -4.94 -11.84
N GLY A 20 2.76 -4.60 -10.81
CA GLY A 20 3.26 -3.24 -10.62
C GLY A 20 4.16 -2.76 -11.76
N ILE A 21 5.07 -3.62 -12.24
CA ILE A 21 5.94 -3.33 -13.39
C ILE A 21 5.11 -3.14 -14.67
N PHE A 22 4.13 -4.00 -14.92
CA PHE A 22 3.23 -3.86 -16.07
C PHE A 22 2.45 -2.54 -16.03
N ALA A 23 1.92 -2.17 -14.86
CA ALA A 23 1.19 -0.92 -14.68
C ALA A 23 2.06 0.32 -14.94
N LEU A 24 3.34 0.31 -14.54
CA LEU A 24 4.27 1.41 -14.81
C LEU A 24 4.68 1.53 -16.29
N ASN A 25 4.71 0.40 -17.01
CA ASN A 25 5.14 0.35 -18.41
C ASN A 25 4.00 0.62 -19.40
N GLN A 26 2.76 0.73 -18.94
CA GLN A 26 1.62 1.11 -19.78
C GLN A 26 1.71 2.60 -20.17
N LYS A 27 2.33 2.87 -21.33
CA LYS A 27 2.46 4.22 -21.91
C LYS A 27 1.52 4.46 -23.09
N ASP A 28 1.09 3.39 -23.75
CA ASP A 28 0.33 3.48 -24.98
C ASP A 28 -1.14 3.15 -24.74
N SER A 29 -2.00 4.15 -24.95
CA SER A 29 -3.34 3.82 -25.37
C SER A 29 -3.92 4.98 -26.16
N LYS A 30 -4.17 4.71 -27.45
CA LYS A 30 -4.98 5.57 -28.32
C LYS A 30 -6.49 5.40 -28.02
N ILE A 31 -6.88 4.63 -26.99
CA ILE A 31 -8.24 4.09 -26.80
C ILE A 31 -8.75 4.20 -25.34
N VAL A 32 -7.89 4.23 -24.33
CA VAL A 32 -8.26 4.28 -22.89
C VAL A 32 -8.25 5.72 -22.37
N ASN A 33 -9.20 6.05 -21.50
CA ASN A 33 -9.34 7.35 -20.85
C ASN A 33 -8.00 7.84 -20.25
N VAL A 34 -7.53 9.01 -20.70
CA VAL A 34 -6.22 9.60 -20.33
C VAL A 34 -6.03 9.72 -18.82
N SER A 35 -7.11 9.88 -18.05
CA SER A 35 -7.05 9.94 -16.58
C SER A 35 -6.61 8.61 -15.96
N ILE A 36 -7.09 7.48 -16.50
CA ILE A 36 -6.74 6.14 -16.01
C ILE A 36 -5.25 5.90 -16.22
N ILE A 37 -4.73 6.12 -17.43
CA ILE A 37 -3.32 5.91 -17.75
C ILE A 37 -2.38 6.71 -16.84
N LYS A 38 -2.73 7.96 -16.53
CA LYS A 38 -1.94 8.79 -15.60
C LYS A 38 -1.95 8.21 -14.18
N SER A 39 -3.09 7.72 -13.73
CA SER A 39 -3.25 7.14 -12.39
C SER A 39 -2.53 5.79 -12.22
N LEU A 40 -2.35 5.01 -13.31
CA LEU A 40 -1.70 3.69 -13.30
C LEU A 40 -0.29 3.71 -12.70
N LYS A 41 0.40 4.86 -12.76
CA LYS A 41 1.69 5.03 -12.09
C LYS A 41 1.61 4.70 -10.59
N TYR A 42 0.55 5.16 -9.91
CA TYR A 42 0.35 4.92 -8.49
C TYR A 42 -0.04 3.47 -8.19
N LEU A 43 -0.80 2.84 -9.08
CA LEU A 43 -1.08 1.40 -9.01
C LEU A 43 0.21 0.58 -9.15
N GLY A 44 1.10 1.00 -10.05
CA GLY A 44 2.42 0.41 -10.22
C GLY A 44 3.30 0.51 -8.99
N LEU A 45 3.38 1.70 -8.39
CA LEU A 45 4.09 1.94 -7.13
C LEU A 45 3.51 1.11 -5.98
N PHE A 46 2.18 0.98 -5.89
CA PHE A 46 1.53 0.10 -4.94
C PHE A 46 1.97 -1.36 -5.12
N GLY A 47 1.88 -1.90 -6.34
CA GLY A 47 2.24 -3.31 -6.60
C GLY A 47 3.67 -3.65 -6.20
N ILE A 48 4.63 -2.79 -6.56
CA ILE A 48 6.04 -2.99 -6.23
C ILE A 48 6.27 -2.88 -4.71
N THR A 49 5.80 -1.81 -4.07
CA THR A 49 6.03 -1.60 -2.64
C THR A 49 5.33 -2.64 -1.78
N HIS A 50 4.10 -3.03 -2.14
CA HIS A 50 3.36 -4.07 -1.44
C HIS A 50 4.03 -5.43 -1.61
N GLY A 51 4.42 -5.82 -2.83
CA GLY A 51 5.08 -7.10 -3.06
C GLY A 51 6.44 -7.21 -2.35
N LEU A 52 7.22 -6.13 -2.33
CA LEU A 52 8.45 -6.06 -1.52
C LEU A 52 8.16 -6.26 -0.03
N SER A 53 7.09 -5.67 0.49
CA SER A 53 6.71 -5.82 1.90
C SER A 53 6.32 -7.27 2.27
N GLU A 54 5.79 -8.03 1.32
CA GLU A 54 5.43 -9.43 1.52
C GLU A 54 6.68 -10.32 1.54
N TRP A 55 7.66 -10.03 0.68
CA TRP A 55 8.96 -10.68 0.75
C TRP A 55 9.74 -10.34 2.04
N ILE A 56 9.66 -9.10 2.52
CA ILE A 56 10.24 -8.75 3.82
C ILE A 56 9.52 -9.49 4.96
N SER A 57 8.19 -9.61 4.88
CA SER A 57 7.41 -10.40 5.85
C SER A 57 7.84 -11.88 5.84
N MET A 58 8.14 -12.44 4.68
CA MET A 58 8.69 -13.79 4.52
C MET A 58 10.09 -13.92 5.15
N ILE A 59 10.98 -12.95 4.93
CA ILE A 59 12.33 -12.89 5.54
C ILE A 59 12.24 -12.87 7.07
N LEU A 60 11.33 -12.06 7.62
CA LEU A 60 11.07 -11.98 9.07
C LEU A 60 10.56 -13.32 9.62
N GLN A 61 9.62 -13.97 8.94
CA GLN A 61 9.12 -15.28 9.35
C GLN A 61 10.23 -16.35 9.34
N LEU A 62 11.10 -16.33 8.31
CA LEU A 62 12.24 -17.23 8.18
C LEU A 62 13.35 -16.98 9.21
N LYS A 63 13.27 -15.88 9.98
CA LYS A 63 14.30 -15.48 10.96
C LYS A 63 15.71 -15.41 10.36
N LEU A 64 15.82 -14.99 9.10
CA LEU A 64 17.12 -14.92 8.40
C LEU A 64 18.07 -13.88 9.00
N PHE A 65 17.53 -12.82 9.61
CA PHE A 65 18.28 -11.68 10.14
C PHE A 65 17.82 -11.30 11.55
N VAL A 66 17.94 -12.23 12.51
CA VAL A 66 17.45 -12.03 13.90
C VAL A 66 18.02 -10.76 14.56
N ALA A 67 19.31 -10.47 14.35
CA ALA A 67 19.96 -9.29 14.93
C ALA A 67 19.36 -7.95 14.44
N TYR A 68 18.69 -7.95 13.28
CA TYR A 68 18.10 -6.76 12.68
C TYR A 68 16.57 -6.82 12.59
N GLU A 69 15.94 -7.82 13.25
CA GLU A 69 14.50 -8.10 13.13
C GLU A 69 13.65 -6.87 13.46
N LEU A 70 14.02 -6.12 14.50
CA LEU A 70 13.37 -4.88 14.89
C LEU A 70 13.36 -3.84 13.76
N TYR A 71 14.53 -3.56 13.18
CA TYR A 71 14.68 -2.56 12.12
C TYR A 71 13.97 -2.98 10.83
N ILE A 72 14.08 -4.25 10.47
CA ILE A 72 13.42 -4.82 9.29
C ILE A 72 11.90 -4.80 9.45
N SER A 73 11.39 -5.15 10.64
CA SER A 73 9.95 -5.11 10.95
C SER A 73 9.40 -3.68 10.87
N ASN A 74 10.10 -2.73 11.47
CA ASN A 74 9.73 -1.31 11.43
C ASN A 74 9.75 -0.74 10.00
N PHE A 75 10.78 -1.07 9.22
CA PHE A 75 10.84 -0.70 7.80
C PHE A 75 9.69 -1.32 7.00
N ASN A 76 9.41 -2.61 7.22
CA ASN A 76 8.32 -3.32 6.56
C ASN A 76 6.96 -2.66 6.84
N LEU A 77 6.74 -2.25 8.09
CA LEU A 77 5.51 -1.57 8.48
C LEU A 77 5.31 -0.24 7.72
N ILE A 78 6.36 0.58 7.64
CA ILE A 78 6.33 1.84 6.90
C ILE A 78 6.11 1.58 5.40
N LEU A 79 6.77 0.56 4.84
CA LEU A 79 6.62 0.18 3.44
C LEU A 79 5.20 -0.27 3.12
N LYS A 80 4.56 -1.07 4.00
CA LYS A 80 3.15 -1.44 3.87
C LYS A 80 2.23 -0.22 3.90
N ALA A 81 2.48 0.73 4.81
CA ALA A 81 1.67 1.93 4.92
C ALA A 81 1.77 2.79 3.66
N ALA A 82 2.98 2.95 3.13
CA ALA A 82 3.24 3.66 1.88
C ALA A 82 2.51 2.98 0.70
N SER A 83 2.51 1.65 0.67
CA SER A 83 1.78 0.89 -0.36
C SER A 83 0.28 1.23 -0.36
N PHE A 84 -0.39 1.20 0.80
CA PHE A 84 -1.82 1.53 0.89
C PHE A 84 -2.12 3.00 0.56
N ALA A 85 -1.20 3.92 0.83
CA ALA A 85 -1.33 5.30 0.42
C ALA A 85 -1.27 5.45 -1.12
N PHE A 86 -0.37 4.73 -1.80
CA PHE A 86 -0.36 4.69 -3.27
C PHE A 86 -1.64 4.10 -3.84
N LEU A 87 -2.18 3.04 -3.24
CA LEU A 87 -3.44 2.45 -3.65
C LEU A 87 -4.62 3.43 -3.49
N LEU A 88 -4.69 4.13 -2.36
CA LEU A 88 -5.71 5.14 -2.11
C LEU A 88 -5.61 6.30 -3.11
N HIS A 89 -4.39 6.76 -3.41
CA HIS A 89 -4.16 7.80 -4.41
C HIS A 89 -4.64 7.36 -5.79
N PHE A 90 -4.33 6.12 -6.18
CA PHE A 90 -4.85 5.55 -7.41
C PHE A 90 -6.39 5.54 -7.41
N GLY A 91 -7.01 5.01 -6.36
CA GLY A 91 -8.46 4.91 -6.24
C GLY A 91 -9.19 6.26 -6.32
N LEU A 92 -8.61 7.31 -5.71
CA LEU A 92 -9.17 8.66 -5.77
C LEU A 92 -8.95 9.35 -7.12
N ASP A 93 -7.84 9.09 -7.81
CA ASP A 93 -7.55 9.72 -9.12
C ASP A 93 -8.38 9.11 -10.25
N ILE A 94 -8.74 7.82 -10.16
CA ILE A 94 -9.69 7.19 -11.10
C ILE A 94 -11.13 7.56 -10.80
N LEU A 95 -11.46 7.90 -9.54
CA LEU A 95 -12.78 8.44 -9.20
C LEU A 95 -12.91 9.77 -9.97
N MET A 96 -13.82 9.86 -10.95
CA MET A 96 -14.01 11.04 -11.80
C MET A 96 -14.53 12.25 -11.00
N LEU A 97 -13.66 12.82 -10.18
CA LEU A 97 -13.95 13.91 -9.26
C LEU A 97 -14.06 15.21 -10.04
N ARG A 98 -15.06 16.01 -9.68
CA ARG A 98 -15.26 17.36 -10.24
C ARG A 98 -13.99 18.20 -10.01
N ASP A 99 -13.50 18.87 -11.06
CA ASP A 99 -12.19 19.57 -11.06
C ASP A 99 -11.96 20.50 -9.86
N ARG A 100 -13.02 21.13 -9.35
CA ARG A 100 -12.95 22.03 -8.19
C ARG A 100 -12.36 21.38 -6.93
N TYR A 101 -12.66 20.11 -6.66
CA TYR A 101 -12.24 19.42 -5.43
C TYR A 101 -11.11 18.43 -5.63
N ARG A 102 -10.76 18.12 -6.89
CA ARG A 102 -9.75 17.12 -7.25
C ARG A 102 -8.40 17.36 -6.56
N LYS A 103 -7.89 18.59 -6.57
CA LYS A 103 -6.60 18.94 -5.95
C LYS A 103 -6.57 18.72 -4.43
N PHE A 104 -7.70 18.89 -3.75
CA PHE A 104 -7.79 18.70 -2.30
C PHE A 104 -7.94 17.22 -1.95
N ILE A 105 -8.77 16.49 -2.70
CA ILE A 105 -9.04 15.08 -2.47
C ILE A 105 -7.78 14.23 -2.73
N LEU A 106 -6.99 14.56 -3.76
CA LEU A 106 -5.73 13.86 -4.03
C LEU A 106 -4.64 14.08 -2.96
N LYS A 107 -4.82 15.01 -2.02
CA LYS A 107 -3.93 15.15 -0.85
C LYS A 107 -4.28 14.19 0.28
N ILE A 108 -5.49 13.63 0.31
CA ILE A 108 -5.95 12.71 1.37
C ILE A 108 -4.98 11.54 1.59
N PRO A 109 -4.49 10.83 0.55
CA PRO A 109 -3.54 9.72 0.75
C PRO A 109 -2.25 10.15 1.43
N THR A 110 -1.70 11.30 1.02
CA THR A 110 -0.49 11.86 1.62
C THR A 110 -0.73 12.27 3.07
N VAL A 111 -1.86 12.91 3.37
CA VAL A 111 -2.23 13.29 4.74
C VAL A 111 -2.43 12.06 5.61
N ALA A 112 -3.11 11.02 5.11
CA ALA A 112 -3.30 9.76 5.82
C ALA A 112 -1.96 9.06 6.13
N PHE A 113 -1.03 9.06 5.16
CA PHE A 113 0.31 8.52 5.36
C PHE A 113 1.14 9.34 6.36
N ILE A 114 1.10 10.66 6.29
CA ILE A 114 1.79 11.54 7.26
C ILE A 114 1.21 11.34 8.66
N LEU A 115 -0.12 11.26 8.79
CA LEU A 115 -0.79 11.03 10.06
C LEU A 115 -0.41 9.66 10.64
N PHE A 116 -0.29 8.64 9.79
CA PHE A 116 0.25 7.33 10.17
C PHE A 116 1.69 7.44 10.68
N LEU A 117 2.59 8.12 9.96
CA LEU A 117 3.97 8.32 10.39
C LEU A 117 4.07 9.06 11.71
N VAL A 118 3.29 10.12 11.90
CA VAL A 118 3.25 10.88 13.16
C VAL A 118 2.81 9.98 14.31
N GLY A 119 1.73 9.22 14.13
CA GLY A 119 1.28 8.25 15.14
C GLY A 119 2.34 7.19 15.44
N TYR A 120 2.95 6.63 14.40
CA TYR A 120 4.02 5.64 14.52
C TYR A 120 5.22 6.17 15.32
N PHE A 121 5.76 7.34 14.97
CA PHE A 121 6.89 7.94 15.67
C PHE A 121 6.54 8.39 17.10
N TYR A 122 5.33 8.92 17.31
CA TYR A 122 4.85 9.31 18.63
C TYR A 122 4.88 8.13 19.61
N PHE A 123 4.32 6.98 19.21
CA PHE A 123 4.34 5.78 20.04
C PHE A 123 5.74 5.19 20.20
N ASN A 124 6.58 5.25 19.16
CA ASN A 124 7.97 4.77 19.22
C ASN A 124 8.79 5.57 20.26
N ILE A 125 8.64 6.90 20.31
CA ILE A 125 9.32 7.77 21.27
C ILE A 125 8.77 7.60 22.69
N LYS A 126 7.45 7.50 22.86
CA LYS A 126 6.80 7.43 24.19
C LYS A 126 6.89 6.05 24.84
N CYS A 127 6.81 4.98 24.05
CA CYS A 127 6.62 3.61 24.56
C CYS A 127 7.77 2.66 24.16
N GLY A 128 8.78 3.15 23.43
CA GLY A 128 9.95 2.38 23.00
C GLY A 128 9.83 1.83 21.57
N CYS A 129 10.98 1.49 20.98
CA CYS A 129 11.08 1.06 19.59
C CYS A 129 10.32 -0.24 19.28
N ASP A 130 10.13 -1.09 20.28
CA ASP A 130 9.47 -2.40 20.18
C ASP A 130 7.94 -2.32 20.35
N TYR A 131 7.39 -1.15 20.66
CA TYR A 131 5.96 -1.01 20.99
C TYR A 131 5.03 -1.53 19.89
N ASN A 132 5.34 -1.24 18.62
CA ASN A 132 4.52 -1.64 17.47
C ASN A 132 4.60 -3.16 17.17
N LEU A 133 5.71 -3.80 17.56
CA LEU A 133 5.88 -5.26 17.51
C LEU A 133 5.10 -5.94 18.64
N ASN A 134 5.17 -5.37 19.85
CA ASN A 134 4.56 -5.94 21.05
C ASN A 134 3.05 -5.69 21.13
N ASN A 135 2.51 -4.70 20.41
CA ASN A 135 1.09 -4.40 20.35
C ASN A 135 0.50 -4.60 18.93
N PRO A 136 0.37 -5.86 18.47
CA PRO A 136 -0.12 -6.16 17.12
C PRO A 136 -1.54 -5.67 16.87
N MET A 137 -2.34 -5.44 17.92
CA MET A 137 -3.70 -4.91 17.82
C MET A 137 -3.74 -3.50 17.23
N TYR A 138 -2.91 -2.58 17.72
CA TYR A 138 -2.85 -1.20 17.22
C TYR A 138 -2.42 -1.16 15.75
N THR A 139 -1.37 -1.91 15.44
CA THR A 139 -0.82 -2.04 14.09
C THR A 139 -1.87 -2.61 13.13
N THR A 140 -2.62 -3.63 13.56
CA THR A 140 -3.70 -4.23 12.77
C THR A 140 -4.82 -3.25 12.49
N ILE A 141 -5.30 -2.53 13.51
CA ILE A 141 -6.41 -1.58 13.36
C ILE A 141 -6.02 -0.46 12.39
N THR A 142 -4.86 0.14 12.60
CA THR A 142 -4.42 1.29 11.82
C THR A 142 -4.12 0.90 10.36
N MET A 143 -3.40 -0.20 10.16
CA MET A 143 -2.97 -0.63 8.83
C MET A 143 -4.05 -1.35 8.04
N ARG A 144 -4.75 -2.31 8.66
CA ARG A 144 -5.71 -3.15 7.92
C ARG A 144 -7.08 -2.51 7.84
N TYR A 145 -7.61 -2.00 8.95
CA TYR A 145 -8.98 -1.48 8.98
C TYR A 145 -9.09 -0.03 8.55
N LEU A 146 -8.08 0.80 8.81
CA LEU A 146 -8.11 2.21 8.45
C LEU A 146 -7.45 2.48 7.09
N LEU A 147 -6.21 2.07 6.87
CA LEU A 147 -5.55 2.29 5.58
C LEU A 147 -6.01 1.27 4.54
N GLY A 148 -5.78 -0.01 4.79
CA GLY A 148 -6.04 -1.07 3.79
C GLY A 148 -7.48 -1.13 3.32
N PHE A 149 -8.44 -1.22 4.25
CA PHE A 149 -9.86 -1.33 3.90
C PHE A 149 -10.37 -0.12 3.11
N PHE A 150 -10.09 1.10 3.57
CA PHE A 150 -10.55 2.30 2.88
C PHE A 150 -9.88 2.47 1.51
N SER A 151 -8.58 2.19 1.40
CA SER A 151 -7.88 2.17 0.11
C SER A 151 -8.54 1.20 -0.87
N CYS A 152 -8.75 -0.05 -0.46
CA CYS A 152 -9.39 -1.06 -1.30
C CYS A 152 -10.82 -0.68 -1.70
N MET A 153 -11.63 -0.19 -0.75
CA MET A 153 -13.01 0.22 -1.00
C MET A 153 -13.09 1.35 -2.02
N ILE A 154 -12.28 2.40 -1.86
CA ILE A 154 -12.27 3.55 -2.76
C ILE A 154 -11.78 3.14 -4.15
N THR A 155 -10.72 2.32 -4.24
CA THR A 155 -10.24 1.78 -5.51
C THR A 155 -11.30 0.93 -6.21
N ALA A 156 -12.00 0.05 -5.49
CA ALA A 156 -13.07 -0.76 -6.07
C ALA A 156 -14.21 0.10 -6.63
N VAL A 157 -14.66 1.11 -5.89
CA VAL A 157 -15.68 2.06 -6.36
C VAL A 157 -15.21 2.85 -7.58
N GLY A 158 -13.95 3.28 -7.58
CA GLY A 158 -13.33 3.97 -8.70
C GLY A 158 -13.28 3.14 -9.98
N LEU A 159 -12.90 1.86 -9.86
CA LEU A 159 -12.86 0.93 -10.99
C LEU A 159 -14.27 0.63 -11.51
N TYR A 160 -15.23 0.37 -10.62
CA TYR A 160 -16.62 0.10 -11.00
C TYR A 160 -17.25 1.25 -11.79
N LYS A 161 -17.05 2.49 -11.32
CA LYS A 161 -17.57 3.68 -12.02
C LYS A 161 -16.95 3.86 -13.40
N ASN A 162 -15.64 3.65 -13.55
CA ASN A 162 -14.99 3.73 -14.87
C ASN A 162 -15.47 2.61 -15.80
N ALA A 163 -15.66 1.39 -15.29
CA ALA A 163 -16.18 0.28 -16.07
C ALA A 163 -17.62 0.52 -16.56
N SER A 164 -18.47 1.15 -15.76
CA SER A 164 -19.85 1.50 -16.16
C SER A 164 -19.97 2.63 -17.19
N LEU A 165 -18.90 3.42 -17.37
CA LEU A 165 -18.84 4.56 -18.29
C LEU A 165 -18.11 4.23 -19.61
N SER A 166 -17.59 3.00 -19.73
CA SER A 166 -16.89 2.47 -20.91
C SER A 166 -17.83 1.60 -21.73
#